data_AF-A0A1I7H707-F1
#
_entry.id   AF-A0A1I7H707-F1
#
_cell.length_a   1.000
_cell.length_b   1.000
_cell.length_c   1.000
_cell.angle_alpha   90.00
_cell.angle_beta   90.00
_cell.angle_gamma   90.00
#
_symmetry.space_group_name_H-M   'P 1'
#
loop_
_entity.id
_entity.type
_entity.pdbx_description
1 polymer ?
#
loop_
_entity_poly.entity_id
_entity_poly.type
_entity_poly.pdbx_seq_one_letter_code
_entity_poly.pdbx_strand_id
1 'polypeptide(L)'
;MNHPFYQKNKKEQLKFQLTIASIALLCVAVGFLLAWLLSFWLLAFVIFVIVITLLAPFIDTPSMVKQGRLTYHSLFFLSETPKNGVIQIHGGTLFDYYFAIPKDIPKSSRKRFILQQYLEGLLQLIATYEVQPDSDIIIRGTSYIINTKTAEKLGFQLKNTEGLQQLILIFNYAQITCANSLANGKLTFPKVSKTKTFEASIQDLIARKERIKELSERLKG
;
A
#
# COMPACT_ATOMS: atom_id res chain seq x y z
N MET A 1 3.08 10.08 -13.95
CA MET A 1 2.99 8.63 -13.70
C MET A 1 1.76 8.04 -14.41
N ASN A 2 1.87 6.82 -14.93
CA ASN A 2 0.82 6.11 -15.67
C ASN A 2 0.03 5.13 -14.78
N HIS A 3 -0.67 5.62 -13.75
CA HIS A 3 -1.58 4.74 -13.00
C HIS A 3 -2.84 4.43 -13.84
N PRO A 4 -3.24 3.16 -14.03
CA PRO A 4 -4.35 2.80 -14.91
C PRO A 4 -5.70 3.42 -14.53
N PHE A 5 -5.94 3.68 -13.24
CA PHE A 5 -7.15 4.40 -12.82
C PHE A 5 -7.13 5.88 -13.21
N TYR A 6 -6.00 6.58 -13.08
CA TYR A 6 -5.91 8.01 -13.39
C TYR A 6 -5.83 8.29 -14.90
N GLN A 7 -5.54 7.28 -15.72
CA GLN A 7 -5.66 7.36 -17.18
C GLN A 7 -7.11 7.37 -17.67
N LYS A 8 -8.06 6.92 -16.84
CA LYS A 8 -9.49 6.98 -17.14
C LYS A 8 -9.96 8.42 -17.10
N ASN A 9 -10.99 8.75 -17.89
CA ASN A 9 -11.61 10.06 -17.77
C ASN A 9 -12.39 10.19 -16.45
N LYS A 10 -12.72 11.42 -16.04
CA LYS A 10 -13.40 11.69 -14.75
C LYS A 10 -14.74 10.95 -14.62
N LYS A 11 -15.50 10.77 -15.71
CA LYS A 11 -16.79 10.07 -15.70
C LYS A 11 -16.59 8.58 -15.41
N GLU A 12 -15.58 7.97 -16.01
CA GLU A 12 -15.22 6.56 -15.78
C GLU A 12 -14.72 6.31 -14.35
N GLN A 13 -13.89 7.22 -13.82
CA GLN A 13 -13.42 7.16 -12.43
C GLN A 13 -14.60 7.23 -11.46
N LEU A 14 -15.49 8.20 -11.64
CA LEU A 14 -16.69 8.37 -10.82
C LEU A 14 -17.62 7.16 -10.93
N LYS A 15 -17.86 6.66 -12.15
CA LYS A 15 -18.67 5.46 -12.37
C LYS A 15 -18.10 4.27 -11.61
N PHE A 16 -16.78 4.04 -11.67
CA PHE A 16 -16.15 2.95 -10.91
C PHE A 16 -16.35 3.12 -9.39
N GLN A 17 -16.13 4.32 -8.85
CA GLN A 17 -16.29 4.60 -7.43
C GLN A 17 -17.74 4.42 -6.96
N LEU A 18 -18.72 4.88 -7.75
CA LEU A 18 -20.14 4.67 -7.46
C LEU A 18 -20.52 3.19 -7.53
N THR A 19 -19.99 2.45 -8.51
CA THR A 19 -20.22 1.00 -8.62
C THR A 19 -19.68 0.27 -7.39
N ILE A 20 -18.42 0.49 -6.99
CA ILE A 20 -17.85 -0.22 -5.84
C ILE A 20 -18.53 0.17 -4.53
N ALA A 21 -18.93 1.44 -4.37
CA ALA A 21 -19.71 1.89 -3.22
C ALA A 21 -21.10 1.26 -3.18
N SER A 22 -21.77 1.11 -4.34
CA SER A 22 -23.08 0.46 -4.43
C SER A 22 -23.00 -1.03 -4.09
N ILE A 23 -21.96 -1.71 -4.57
CA ILE A 23 -21.68 -3.11 -4.23
C ILE A 23 -21.43 -3.25 -2.72
N ALA A 24 -20.61 -2.37 -2.13
CA ALA A 24 -20.35 -2.36 -0.69
C ALA A 24 -21.65 -2.15 0.12
N LEU A 25 -22.48 -1.18 -0.27
CA LEU A 25 -23.78 -0.93 0.37
C LEU A 25 -24.69 -2.16 0.31
N LEU A 26 -24.76 -2.82 -0.85
CA LEU A 26 -25.53 -4.05 -1.01
C LEU A 26 -25.00 -5.16 -0.10
N CYS A 27 -23.69 -5.37 -0.03
CA CYS A 27 -23.08 -6.36 0.88
C CYS A 27 -23.41 -6.07 2.35
N VAL A 28 -23.37 -4.81 2.77
CA VAL A 28 -23.78 -4.40 4.11
C VAL A 28 -25.27 -4.70 4.34
N ALA A 29 -26.16 -4.28 3.43
CA ALA A 29 -27.61 -4.51 3.57
C ALA A 29 -27.94 -6.01 3.68
N VAL A 30 -27.32 -6.85 2.84
CA VAL A 30 -27.46 -8.31 2.92
C VAL A 30 -26.92 -8.84 4.25
N GLY A 31 -25.77 -8.35 4.72
CA GLY A 31 -25.21 -8.72 6.02
C GLY A 31 -26.13 -8.40 7.20
N PHE A 32 -26.77 -7.22 7.18
CA PHE A 32 -27.77 -6.83 8.17
C PHE A 32 -29.02 -7.70 8.12
N LEU A 33 -29.52 -8.02 6.93
CA LEU A 33 -30.64 -8.94 6.75
C LEU A 33 -30.33 -10.34 7.32
N LEU A 34 -29.13 -10.87 7.02
CA LEU A 34 -28.69 -12.15 7.56
C LEU A 34 -28.57 -12.13 9.08
N ALA A 35 -28.00 -11.07 9.65
CA ALA A 35 -27.89 -10.92 11.09
C ALA A 35 -29.26 -10.85 11.79
N TRP A 36 -30.24 -10.17 11.16
CA TRP A 36 -31.62 -10.15 11.62
C TRP A 36 -32.25 -11.53 11.62
N LEU A 37 -32.18 -12.26 10.48
CA LEU A 37 -32.75 -13.60 10.34
C LEU A 37 -32.14 -14.61 11.32
N LEU A 38 -30.86 -14.46 11.66
CA LEU A 38 -30.13 -15.32 12.60
C LEU A 38 -30.17 -14.82 14.05
N SER A 39 -30.78 -13.66 14.34
CA SER A 39 -30.74 -12.99 15.64
C SER A 39 -29.32 -12.79 16.20
N PHE A 40 -28.33 -12.60 15.33
CA PHE A 40 -26.91 -12.50 15.69
C PHE A 40 -26.31 -11.18 15.18
N TRP A 41 -26.57 -10.09 15.91
CA TRP A 41 -26.16 -8.74 15.53
C TRP A 41 -24.65 -8.50 15.43
N LEU A 42 -23.84 -9.26 16.17
CA LEU A 42 -22.38 -9.19 16.03
C LEU A 42 -21.93 -9.51 14.60
N LEU A 43 -22.66 -10.36 13.87
CA LEU A 43 -22.40 -10.65 12.46
C LEU A 43 -22.53 -9.40 11.58
N ALA A 44 -23.58 -8.59 11.79
CA ALA A 44 -23.77 -7.35 11.03
C ALA A 44 -22.61 -6.38 11.27
N PHE A 45 -22.17 -6.23 12.53
CA PHE A 45 -21.03 -5.39 12.87
C PHE A 45 -19.74 -5.87 12.20
N VAL A 46 -19.43 -7.16 12.26
CA VAL A 46 -18.23 -7.73 11.64
C VAL A 46 -18.26 -7.57 10.11
N ILE A 47 -19.39 -7.85 9.46
CA ILE A 47 -19.55 -7.66 8.01
C ILE A 47 -19.35 -6.19 7.65
N PHE A 48 -19.97 -5.27 8.40
CA PHE A 48 -19.84 -3.84 8.17
C PHE A 48 -18.38 -3.38 8.22
N VAL A 49 -17.64 -3.78 9.25
CA VAL A 49 -16.21 -3.45 9.39
C VAL A 49 -15.38 -4.02 8.23
N ILE A 50 -15.60 -5.28 7.84
CA ILE A 50 -14.90 -5.90 6.71
C ILE A 50 -15.20 -5.14 5.40
N VAL A 51 -16.46 -4.80 5.14
CA VAL A 51 -16.83 -4.14 3.89
C VAL A 51 -16.27 -2.72 3.82
N ILE A 52 -16.36 -1.94 4.91
CA ILE A 52 -15.82 -0.57 4.93
C ILE A 52 -14.30 -0.57 4.76
N THR A 53 -13.58 -1.48 5.42
CA THR A 53 -12.11 -1.56 5.29
C THR A 53 -11.66 -1.99 3.89
N LEU A 54 -12.44 -2.83 3.19
CA LEU A 54 -12.19 -3.17 1.79
C LEU A 54 -12.53 -2.03 0.83
N LEU A 55 -13.55 -1.22 1.13
CA LEU A 55 -13.96 -0.08 0.32
C LEU A 55 -12.99 1.10 0.45
N ALA A 56 -12.49 1.36 1.66
CA ALA A 56 -11.73 2.57 2.01
C ALA A 56 -10.59 2.90 1.01
N PRO A 57 -9.69 1.96 0.61
CA PRO A 57 -8.62 2.26 -0.34
C PRO A 57 -9.09 2.77 -1.71
N PHE A 58 -10.28 2.39 -2.16
CA PHE A 58 -10.83 2.80 -3.46
C PHE A 58 -11.39 4.23 -3.44
N ILE A 59 -11.55 4.82 -2.24
CA ILE A 59 -12.01 6.18 -2.03
C ILE A 59 -10.86 7.05 -1.51
N ASP A 60 -10.18 6.60 -0.46
CA ASP A 60 -9.16 7.35 0.27
C ASP A 60 -7.90 7.58 -0.57
N THR A 61 -7.38 6.54 -1.23
CA THR A 61 -6.16 6.69 -2.04
C THR A 61 -6.35 7.72 -3.17
N PRO A 62 -7.39 7.63 -4.03
CA PRO A 62 -7.67 8.69 -5.01
C PRO A 62 -7.91 10.06 -4.40
N SER A 63 -8.61 10.14 -3.27
CA SER A 63 -8.92 11.40 -2.60
C SER A 63 -7.65 12.09 -2.06
N MET A 64 -6.79 11.35 -1.35
CA MET A 64 -5.53 11.85 -0.81
C MET A 64 -4.57 12.31 -1.90
N VAL A 65 -4.52 11.59 -3.02
CA VAL A 65 -3.71 11.97 -4.19
C VAL A 65 -4.23 13.26 -4.81
N LYS A 66 -5.56 13.37 -5.00
CA LYS A 66 -6.19 14.59 -5.50
C LYS A 66 -5.95 15.80 -4.59
N GLN A 67 -5.89 15.59 -3.28
CA GLN A 67 -5.60 16.62 -2.27
C GLN A 67 -4.10 16.97 -2.17
N GLY A 68 -3.22 16.25 -2.87
CA GLY A 68 -1.76 16.43 -2.76
C GLY A 68 -1.16 15.92 -1.44
N ARG A 69 -1.93 15.18 -0.63
CA ARG A 69 -1.49 14.59 0.64
C ARG A 69 -0.71 13.29 0.45
N LEU A 70 -0.82 12.69 -0.74
CA LEU A 70 -0.16 11.46 -1.12
C LEU A 70 0.42 11.63 -2.53
N THR A 71 1.70 11.28 -2.68
CA THR A 71 2.44 11.39 -3.92
C THR A 71 2.90 10.00 -4.35
N TYR A 72 2.63 9.64 -5.59
CA TYR A 72 3.20 8.42 -6.18
C TYR A 72 4.59 8.69 -6.75
N HIS A 73 5.53 7.83 -6.38
CA HIS A 73 6.85 7.75 -7.03
C HIS A 73 6.94 6.54 -7.96
N SER A 74 6.08 5.54 -7.77
CA SER A 74 5.86 4.45 -8.71
C SER A 74 4.50 3.81 -8.44
N LEU A 75 4.08 2.82 -9.22
CA LEU A 75 2.78 2.16 -9.04
C LEU A 75 2.58 1.53 -7.65
N PHE A 76 3.66 1.15 -6.95
CA PHE A 76 3.60 0.49 -5.65
C PHE A 76 4.42 1.20 -4.57
N PHE A 77 4.77 2.47 -4.78
CA PHE A 77 5.48 3.30 -3.80
C PHE A 77 4.87 4.69 -3.71
N LEU A 78 4.37 5.03 -2.53
CA LEU A 78 3.74 6.29 -2.25
C LEU A 78 4.42 6.95 -1.06
N SER A 79 4.43 8.28 -1.03
CA SER A 79 4.83 9.05 0.14
C SER A 79 3.74 10.03 0.54
N GLU A 80 3.56 10.24 1.83
CA GLU A 80 2.80 11.38 2.33
C GLU A 80 3.61 12.67 2.21
N THR A 81 2.92 13.80 2.25
CA THR A 81 3.59 15.11 2.39
C THR A 81 4.45 15.12 3.66
N PRO A 82 5.70 15.64 3.59
CA PRO A 82 6.57 15.69 4.76
C PRO A 82 5.91 16.39 5.96
N LYS A 83 6.04 15.83 7.15
CA LYS A 83 5.55 16.41 8.40
C LYS A 83 6.63 16.31 9.47
N ASN A 84 7.06 17.45 10.01
CA ASN A 84 8.09 17.54 11.06
C ASN A 84 9.38 16.77 10.71
N GLY A 85 9.89 16.95 9.49
CA GLY A 85 11.10 16.26 9.02
C GLY A 85 10.91 14.77 8.71
N VAL A 86 9.70 14.23 8.82
CA VAL A 86 9.41 12.81 8.52
C VAL A 86 8.57 12.68 7.26
N ILE A 87 8.99 11.81 6.35
CA ILE A 87 8.21 11.36 5.20
C ILE A 87 7.74 9.95 5.47
N GLN A 88 6.42 9.78 5.58
CA GLN A 88 5.82 8.45 5.65
C GLN A 88 5.76 7.86 4.24
N ILE A 89 6.34 6.67 4.06
CA ILE A 89 6.27 5.91 2.82
C ILE A 89 5.40 4.68 2.99
N HIS A 90 4.66 4.37 1.93
CA HIS A 90 3.72 3.27 1.87
C HIS A 90 4.01 2.42 0.64
N GLY A 91 3.82 1.11 0.77
CA GLY A 91 3.61 0.26 -0.40
C GLY A 91 2.26 0.57 -1.06
N GLY A 92 1.96 -0.06 -2.19
CA GLY A 92 0.64 0.05 -2.82
C GLY A 92 -0.49 -0.34 -1.86
N THR A 93 -1.59 0.39 -1.93
CA THR A 93 -2.86 0.12 -1.26
C THR A 93 -3.66 -0.94 -2.04
N LEU A 94 -4.76 -1.48 -1.48
CA LEU A 94 -5.58 -2.47 -2.21
C LEU A 94 -6.06 -1.95 -3.57
N PHE A 95 -6.30 -0.64 -3.67
CA PHE A 95 -6.61 0.04 -4.92
C PHE A 95 -5.51 -0.14 -5.98
N ASP A 96 -4.25 0.03 -5.59
CA ASP A 96 -3.09 -0.16 -6.47
C ASP A 96 -2.93 -1.63 -6.88
N TYR A 97 -3.10 -2.57 -5.94
CA TYR A 97 -3.07 -4.00 -6.25
C TYR A 97 -4.17 -4.41 -7.25
N TYR A 98 -5.32 -3.75 -7.22
CA TYR A 98 -6.42 -4.00 -8.15
C TYR A 98 -6.16 -3.42 -9.55
N PHE A 99 -5.65 -2.18 -9.63
CA PHE A 99 -5.51 -1.48 -10.90
C PHE A 99 -4.15 -1.64 -11.57
N ALA A 100 -3.07 -1.71 -10.80
CA ALA A 100 -1.71 -1.52 -11.31
C ALA A 100 -0.96 -2.82 -11.60
N ILE A 101 -1.44 -3.98 -11.15
CA ILE A 101 -0.87 -5.28 -11.55
C ILE A 101 -1.30 -5.58 -12.99
N PRO A 102 -0.36 -5.71 -13.95
CA PRO A 102 -0.70 -6.06 -15.32
C PRO A 102 -1.43 -7.40 -15.40
N LYS A 103 -2.43 -7.49 -16.29
CA LYS A 103 -3.26 -8.70 -16.43
C LYS A 103 -2.56 -9.81 -17.19
N ASP A 104 -1.62 -9.44 -18.04
CA ASP A 104 -0.83 -10.27 -18.94
C ASP A 104 0.38 -10.93 -18.28
N ILE A 105 0.82 -10.44 -17.11
CA ILE A 105 1.94 -11.07 -16.40
C ILE A 105 1.52 -12.34 -15.64
N PRO A 106 2.36 -13.40 -15.64
CA PRO A 106 2.11 -14.60 -14.84
C PRO A 106 1.94 -14.28 -13.34
N LYS A 107 1.06 -15.02 -12.67
CA LYS A 107 0.80 -14.87 -11.22
C LYS A 107 2.09 -14.99 -10.39
N SER A 108 3.01 -15.88 -10.79
CA SER A 108 4.33 -16.07 -10.15
C SER A 108 5.23 -14.82 -10.22
N SER A 109 5.06 -13.99 -11.26
CA SER A 109 5.90 -12.80 -11.50
C SER A 109 5.37 -11.53 -10.80
N ARG A 110 4.13 -11.54 -10.29
CA ARG A 110 3.48 -10.35 -9.70
C ARG A 110 4.26 -9.76 -8.52
N LYS A 111 4.76 -10.60 -7.62
CA LYS A 111 5.56 -10.13 -6.48
C LYS A 111 6.85 -9.46 -6.92
N ARG A 112 7.52 -10.03 -7.94
CA ARG A 112 8.73 -9.46 -8.53
C ARG A 112 8.44 -8.08 -9.11
N PHE A 113 7.35 -7.95 -9.87
CA PHE A 113 6.89 -6.67 -10.40
C PHE A 113 6.57 -5.64 -9.30
N ILE A 114 5.80 -6.02 -8.28
CA ILE A 114 5.46 -5.13 -7.15
C ILE A 114 6.72 -4.65 -6.43
N LEU A 115 7.66 -5.55 -6.15
CA LEU A 115 8.91 -5.19 -5.49
C LEU A 115 9.79 -4.31 -6.37
N GLN A 116 9.86 -4.59 -7.67
CA GLN A 116 10.58 -3.76 -8.64
C GLN A 116 10.01 -2.34 -8.66
N GLN A 117 8.69 -2.19 -8.76
CA GLN A 117 8.03 -0.89 -8.69
C GLN A 117 8.31 -0.20 -7.36
N TYR A 118 8.26 -0.92 -6.23
CA TYR A 118 8.60 -0.37 -4.93
C TYR A 118 10.02 0.22 -4.89
N LEU A 119 11.02 -0.51 -5.41
CA LEU A 119 12.41 -0.03 -5.48
C LEU A 119 12.60 1.13 -6.45
N GLU A 120 11.90 1.12 -7.58
CA GLU A 120 11.92 2.23 -8.54
C GLU A 120 11.36 3.52 -7.95
N GLY A 121 10.28 3.42 -7.18
CA GLY A 121 9.73 4.57 -6.47
C GLY A 121 10.64 5.07 -5.34
N LEU A 122 11.32 4.17 -4.63
CA LEU A 122 12.34 4.55 -3.66
C LEU A 122 13.50 5.31 -4.32
N LEU A 123 13.96 4.88 -5.50
CA LEU A 123 15.01 5.59 -6.25
C LEU A 123 14.58 6.98 -6.70
N GLN A 124 13.31 7.15 -7.12
CA GLN A 124 12.76 8.46 -7.48
C GLN A 124 12.65 9.38 -6.26
N LEU A 125 12.23 8.85 -5.11
CA LEU A 125 12.24 9.59 -3.85
C LEU A 125 13.65 10.05 -3.50
N ILE A 126 14.65 9.16 -3.56
CA ILE A 126 16.06 9.50 -3.32
C ILE A 126 16.51 10.61 -4.27
N ALA A 127 16.26 10.49 -5.57
CA ALA A 127 16.65 11.49 -6.56
C ALA A 127 16.04 12.88 -6.28
N THR A 128 14.82 12.92 -5.72
CA THR A 128 14.15 14.17 -5.33
C THR A 128 14.90 14.92 -4.22
N TYR A 129 15.51 14.19 -3.28
CA TYR A 129 16.18 14.78 -2.11
C TYR A 129 17.72 14.78 -2.20
N GLU A 130 18.30 14.08 -3.17
CA GLU A 130 19.75 14.07 -3.41
C GLU A 130 20.28 15.46 -3.79
N VAL A 131 19.44 16.31 -4.39
CA VAL A 131 19.76 17.71 -4.68
C VAL A 131 19.60 18.64 -3.45
N GLN A 132 19.13 18.10 -2.32
CA GLN A 132 18.98 18.79 -1.02
C GLN A 132 19.64 17.96 0.10
N PRO A 133 20.96 17.72 0.03
CA PRO A 133 21.66 16.78 0.92
C PRO A 133 21.68 17.20 2.40
N ASP A 134 21.50 18.50 2.68
CA ASP A 134 21.44 19.07 4.03
C ASP A 134 20.07 18.90 4.72
N SER A 135 19.15 18.18 4.08
CA SER A 135 17.83 17.90 4.67
C SER A 135 17.93 16.78 5.71
N ASP A 136 17.67 17.10 6.98
CA ASP A 136 17.52 16.10 8.06
C ASP A 136 16.15 15.41 7.96
N ILE A 137 15.95 14.70 6.86
CA ILE A 137 14.70 14.03 6.54
C ILE A 137 14.81 12.55 6.91
N ILE A 138 13.84 12.10 7.70
CA ILE A 138 13.65 10.70 8.03
C ILE A 138 12.59 10.10 7.13
N ILE A 139 12.94 9.02 6.43
CA ILE A 139 12.01 8.19 5.69
C ILE A 139 11.52 7.08 6.60
N ARG A 140 10.23 7.08 6.91
CA ARG A 140 9.59 6.06 7.77
C ARG A 140 8.61 5.24 6.94
N GLY A 141 8.70 3.93 7.03
CA GLY A 141 7.81 3.03 6.32
C GLY A 141 7.36 1.86 7.18
N THR A 142 6.11 1.43 6.96
CA THR A 142 5.63 0.15 7.46
C THR A 142 5.34 -0.72 6.26
N SER A 143 6.08 -1.81 6.10
CA SER A 143 5.98 -2.62 4.89
C SER A 143 5.79 -4.09 5.21
N TYR A 144 4.80 -4.69 4.54
CA TYR A 144 4.65 -6.13 4.39
C TYR A 144 5.29 -6.65 3.09
N ILE A 145 5.85 -5.75 2.27
CA ILE A 145 6.46 -6.06 0.97
C ILE A 145 7.93 -6.44 1.15
N ILE A 146 8.65 -5.72 2.03
CA ILE A 146 10.05 -6.00 2.36
C ILE A 146 10.17 -6.60 3.76
N ASN A 147 11.05 -7.58 3.91
CA ASN A 147 11.39 -8.14 5.21
C ASN A 147 12.54 -7.35 5.85
N THR A 148 12.84 -7.62 7.13
CA THR A 148 13.91 -6.95 7.88
C THR A 148 15.26 -7.01 7.18
N LYS A 149 15.68 -8.18 6.67
CA LYS A 149 16.96 -8.33 5.95
C LYS A 149 17.02 -7.46 4.69
N THR A 150 15.91 -7.33 3.97
CA THR A 150 15.83 -6.47 2.79
C THR A 150 15.85 -5.01 3.21
N ALA A 151 15.08 -4.61 4.22
CA ALA A 151 15.05 -3.25 4.74
C ALA A 151 16.46 -2.78 5.18
N GLU A 152 17.16 -3.61 5.95
CA GLU A 152 18.55 -3.36 6.37
C GLU A 152 19.50 -3.22 5.19
N LYS A 153 19.33 -4.01 4.12
CA LYS A 153 20.14 -3.86 2.90
C LYS A 153 19.87 -2.56 2.16
N LEU A 154 18.64 -2.05 2.22
CA LEU A 154 18.24 -0.79 1.60
C LEU A 154 18.66 0.44 2.42
N GLY A 155 19.09 0.27 3.68
CA GLY A 155 19.52 1.36 4.56
C GLY A 155 18.57 1.68 5.71
N PHE A 156 17.47 0.93 5.81
CA PHE A 156 16.54 1.09 6.90
C PHE A 156 16.97 0.33 8.15
N GLN A 157 16.69 0.94 9.30
CA GLN A 157 16.84 0.37 10.61
C GLN A 157 15.46 0.00 11.18
N LEU A 158 15.44 -1.01 12.04
CA LEU A 158 14.22 -1.46 12.68
C LEU A 158 13.80 -0.45 13.76
N LYS A 159 12.53 -0.05 13.74
CA LYS A 159 11.89 0.66 14.83
C LYS A 159 10.88 -0.24 15.52
N ASN A 160 10.72 -0.05 16.83
CA ASN A 160 9.68 -0.76 17.57
C ASN A 160 8.31 -0.43 16.98
N THR A 161 7.60 -1.47 16.54
CA THR A 161 6.20 -1.38 16.13
C THR A 161 5.37 -1.01 17.36
N GLU A 162 4.69 0.13 17.33
CA GLU A 162 3.85 0.59 18.45
C GLU A 162 2.59 -0.30 18.57
N GLY A 163 2.07 -0.49 19.79
CA GLY A 163 0.87 -1.34 20.01
C GLY A 163 -0.36 -0.87 19.23
N LEU A 164 -0.52 0.45 19.04
CA LEU A 164 -1.59 1.03 18.21
C LEU A 164 -1.50 0.56 16.75
N GLN A 165 -0.28 0.39 16.24
CA GLN A 165 -0.05 -0.04 14.89
C GLN A 165 -0.48 -1.50 14.67
N GLN A 166 -0.35 -2.36 15.66
CA GLN A 166 -0.89 -3.72 15.60
C GLN A 166 -2.41 -3.73 15.52
N LEU A 167 -3.10 -2.86 16.27
CA LEU A 167 -4.56 -2.71 16.17
C LEU A 167 -4.97 -2.26 14.76
N ILE A 168 -4.29 -1.25 14.20
CA ILE A 168 -4.54 -0.78 12.83
C ILE A 168 -4.36 -1.92 11.81
N LEU A 169 -3.36 -2.78 11.98
CA LEU A 169 -3.13 -3.93 11.10
C LEU A 169 -4.23 -5.01 11.23
N ILE A 170 -4.79 -5.19 12.42
CA ILE A 170 -5.93 -6.09 12.65
C ILE A 170 -7.19 -5.53 11.97
N PHE A 171 -7.48 -4.24 12.13
CA PHE A 171 -8.59 -3.58 11.44
C PHE A 171 -8.47 -3.71 9.92
N ASN A 172 -7.26 -3.57 9.38
CA ASN A 172 -6.99 -3.70 7.95
C ASN A 172 -6.71 -5.15 7.48
N TYR A 173 -6.95 -6.16 8.31
CA TYR A 173 -6.57 -7.54 7.99
C TYR A 173 -7.24 -8.07 6.71
N ALA A 174 -8.51 -7.75 6.49
CA ALA A 174 -9.24 -8.11 5.27
C ALA A 174 -8.59 -7.46 4.03
N GLN A 175 -8.30 -6.16 4.10
CA GLN A 175 -7.62 -5.42 3.04
C GLN A 175 -6.25 -6.02 2.71
N ILE A 176 -5.42 -6.28 3.72
CA ILE A 176 -4.08 -6.87 3.54
C ILE A 176 -4.18 -8.29 2.97
N THR A 177 -5.19 -9.06 3.37
CA THR A 177 -5.46 -10.40 2.83
C THR A 177 -5.80 -10.32 1.34
N CYS A 178 -6.67 -9.39 0.92
CA CYS A 178 -6.99 -9.18 -0.49
C CYS A 178 -5.76 -8.74 -1.29
N ALA A 179 -5.00 -7.76 -0.80
CA ALA A 179 -3.79 -7.28 -1.47
C ALA A 179 -2.76 -8.41 -1.63
N ASN A 180 -2.49 -9.18 -0.57
CA ASN A 180 -1.60 -10.34 -0.66
C ASN A 180 -2.15 -11.41 -1.59
N SER A 181 -3.45 -11.66 -1.58
CA SER A 181 -4.04 -12.67 -2.46
C SER A 181 -3.90 -12.29 -3.93
N LEU A 182 -4.05 -11.00 -4.26
CA LEU A 182 -3.78 -10.47 -5.61
C LEU A 182 -2.30 -10.62 -5.99
N ALA A 183 -1.39 -10.30 -5.06
CA ALA A 183 0.05 -10.44 -5.22
C ALA A 183 0.50 -11.89 -5.46
N ASN A 184 -0.12 -12.84 -4.76
CA ASN A 184 0.21 -14.27 -4.81
C ASN A 184 -0.58 -15.02 -5.90
N GLY A 185 -1.66 -14.43 -6.41
CA GLY A 185 -2.58 -15.07 -7.34
C GLY A 185 -3.43 -16.20 -6.74
N LYS A 186 -3.46 -16.31 -5.41
CA LYS A 186 -4.22 -17.28 -4.60
C LYS A 186 -4.54 -16.69 -3.22
N LEU A 187 -5.60 -17.17 -2.57
CA LEU A 187 -5.96 -16.74 -1.21
C LEU A 187 -4.77 -16.90 -0.26
N THR A 188 -4.31 -15.78 0.32
CA THR A 188 -3.10 -15.74 1.14
C THR A 188 -3.32 -14.87 2.36
N PHE A 189 -3.21 -15.50 3.53
CA PHE A 189 -3.40 -14.84 4.82
C PHE A 189 -2.08 -14.25 5.35
N PRO A 190 -2.02 -12.94 5.64
CA PRO A 190 -0.81 -12.28 6.13
C PRO A 190 -0.51 -12.64 7.59
N LYS A 191 0.78 -12.75 7.92
CA LYS A 191 1.25 -12.80 9.31
C LYS A 191 1.48 -11.37 9.84
N VAL A 192 0.40 -10.62 10.08
CA VAL A 192 0.45 -9.20 10.49
C VAL A 192 1.21 -8.95 11.79
N SER A 193 1.30 -9.95 12.68
CA SER A 193 2.10 -9.89 13.91
C SER A 193 3.61 -9.75 13.66
N LYS A 194 4.07 -10.05 12.43
CA LYS A 194 5.48 -9.90 12.02
C LYS A 194 5.76 -8.60 11.28
N THR A 195 4.77 -7.73 11.09
CA THR A 195 4.98 -6.44 10.44
C THR A 195 5.86 -5.55 11.31
N LYS A 196 6.83 -4.91 10.67
CA LYS A 196 7.83 -4.06 11.31
C LYS A 196 7.80 -2.67 10.71
N THR A 197 8.11 -1.70 11.55
CA THR A 197 8.35 -0.31 11.13
C THR A 197 9.83 -0.13 10.90
N PHE A 198 10.13 0.61 9.84
CA PHE A 198 11.49 0.85 9.36
C PHE A 198 11.71 2.34 9.21
N GLU A 199 12.91 2.81 9.55
CA GLU A 199 13.33 4.19 9.37
C GLU A 199 14.72 4.26 8.76
N ALA A 200 14.95 5.25 7.91
CA ALA A 200 16.27 5.60 7.40
C ALA A 200 16.39 7.12 7.32
N SER A 201 17.58 7.67 7.56
CA SER A 201 17.85 9.02 7.10
C SER A 201 17.90 9.03 5.57
N ILE A 202 17.61 10.17 4.94
CA ILE A 202 17.75 10.28 3.50
C ILE A 202 19.20 10.07 3.06
N GLN A 203 20.18 10.45 3.88
CA GLN A 203 21.61 10.24 3.66
C GLN A 203 21.95 8.75 3.61
N ASP A 204 21.40 7.93 4.52
CA ASP A 204 21.60 6.47 4.51
C ASP A 204 21.09 5.82 3.22
N LEU A 205 19.96 6.33 2.70
CA LEU A 205 19.37 5.84 1.45
C LEU A 205 20.17 6.29 0.23
N ILE A 206 20.65 7.55 0.20
CA ILE A 206 21.55 8.07 -0.85
C ILE A 206 22.83 7.24 -0.91
N ALA A 207 23.44 6.94 0.24
CA ALA A 207 24.66 6.13 0.33
C ALA A 207 24.48 4.70 -0.23
N ARG A 208 23.24 4.21 -0.30
CA ARG A 208 22.90 2.87 -0.81
C ARG A 208 22.19 2.90 -2.16
N LYS A 209 22.06 4.06 -2.80
CA LYS A 209 21.34 4.26 -4.07
C LYS A 209 21.77 3.27 -5.15
N GLU A 210 23.07 3.11 -5.39
CA GLU A 210 23.58 2.17 -6.41
C GLU A 210 23.17 0.73 -6.11
N ARG A 211 23.19 0.33 -4.84
CA ARG A 211 22.72 -1.00 -4.43
C ARG A 211 21.22 -1.19 -4.67
N ILE A 212 20.41 -0.18 -4.37
CA ILE A 212 18.97 -0.19 -4.61
C ILE A 212 18.71 -0.30 -6.12
N LYS A 213 19.47 0.42 -6.94
CA LYS A 213 19.41 0.38 -8.40
C LYS A 213 19.74 -1.00 -8.95
N GLU A 214 20.85 -1.60 -8.52
CA GLU A 214 21.21 -2.98 -8.89
C GLU A 214 20.10 -3.99 -8.57
N LEU A 215 19.48 -3.87 -7.38
CA LEU A 215 18.38 -4.74 -6.98
C LEU A 215 17.14 -4.53 -7.85
N SER A 216 16.81 -3.29 -8.17
CA SER A 216 15.69 -2.96 -9.07
C SER A 216 15.91 -3.54 -10.48
N GLU A 217 17.10 -3.36 -11.06
CA GLU A 217 17.42 -3.87 -12.40
C GLU A 217 17.42 -5.40 -12.46
N ARG A 218 17.93 -6.08 -11.42
CA ARG A 218 17.82 -7.55 -11.30
C ARG A 218 16.38 -8.03 -11.29
N LEU A 219 15.43 -7.23 -10.82
CA LEU A 219 14.02 -7.60 -10.82
C LEU A 219 13.30 -7.26 -12.13
N LYS A 220 13.89 -6.48 -13.05
CA LYS A 220 13.33 -6.19 -14.39
C LYS A 220 13.59 -7.29 -15.42
N GLY A 221 14.70 -8.04 -15.29
CA GLY A 221 15.02 -9.22 -16.11
C GLY A 221 14.18 -10.43 -15.75
#